data_AF-A0A8E0IBV4-F1
#
_entry.id   AF-A0A8E0IBV4-F1
#
_cell.length_a   1.000
_cell.length_b   1.000
_cell.length_c   1.000
_cell.angle_alpha   90.00
_cell.angle_beta   90.00
_cell.angle_gamma   90.00
#
_symmetry.space_group_name_H-M   'P 1'
#
loop_
_entity.id
_entity.type
_entity.pdbx_description
1 polymer ?
#
loop_
_entity_poly.entity_id
_entity_poly.type
_entity_poly.pdbx_seq_one_letter_code
_entity_poly.pdbx_strand_id
1 'polypeptide(L)'
;MSTIGGGAMFIMTVLFVVMTFVGLSKGAPIATRPFDFKAFIPKDFFSLSFLSTFGLFVFAMNGSELAAPYTKDMRHPARDFPKALKMIAIMTMFLTLFGTFSLGVYFNAHHLPNDLKMNGSYYAFQAIGRQFGLGNSLMYLFAVVQGIYMLAQLAVILDASTRVFLSDVAKRFMPRQLTKMNEDGLPINGYWMTTILCALIMALGALLPKINDIFNWLLNLNGIVSPLSTCFLFWSYTMVRLHQDRFPTPAYTYQKNRKVGLFVGIWMLGITFLLGTLGFFPTDATTETFALMLVLNIVVPIGMVALGVLMPWIAQRQRKARNGLAFGRTTWLGFTVIILLGLVSAATYGMHVNLLNHLNPILQWSIIFVVDLVIIGVVAKVTANGRRQISTD
;
A
#
# COMPACT_ATOMS: atom_id res chain seq x y z
N MET A 1 -17.13 1.57 -12.87
CA MET A 1 -16.41 2.63 -12.14
C MET A 1 -14.89 2.50 -12.29
N SER A 2 -14.30 1.33 -12.01
CA SER A 2 -12.84 1.13 -12.11
C SER A 2 -12.22 1.50 -13.47
N THR A 3 -12.84 1.05 -14.56
CA THR A 3 -12.40 1.38 -15.94
C THR A 3 -12.46 2.88 -16.26
N ILE A 4 -13.50 3.56 -15.75
CA ILE A 4 -13.71 5.00 -15.96
C ILE A 4 -12.67 5.80 -15.16
N GLY A 5 -12.50 5.49 -13.86
CA GLY A 5 -11.52 6.18 -13.01
C GLY A 5 -10.09 5.97 -13.50
N GLY A 6 -9.72 4.72 -13.81
CA GLY A 6 -8.38 4.41 -14.34
C GLY A 6 -8.12 5.04 -15.70
N GLY A 7 -9.09 4.96 -16.63
CA GLY A 7 -8.98 5.57 -17.95
C GLY A 7 -8.87 7.09 -17.90
N ALA A 8 -9.69 7.74 -17.06
CA ALA A 8 -9.64 9.19 -16.89
C ALA A 8 -8.31 9.67 -16.30
N MET A 9 -7.78 8.98 -15.28
CA MET A 9 -6.45 9.30 -14.73
C MET A 9 -5.33 9.08 -15.75
N PHE A 10 -5.41 8.02 -16.54
CA PHE A 10 -4.46 7.80 -17.63
C PHE A 10 -4.46 8.96 -18.63
N ILE A 11 -5.64 9.41 -19.05
CA ILE A 11 -5.79 10.56 -19.95
C ILE A 11 -5.20 11.83 -19.32
N MET A 12 -5.47 12.09 -18.04
CA MET A 12 -4.92 13.26 -17.34
C MET A 12 -3.38 13.23 -17.31
N THR A 13 -2.77 12.06 -17.04
CA THR A 13 -1.31 11.90 -17.05
C THR A 13 -0.71 12.13 -18.44
N VAL A 14 -1.33 11.59 -19.50
CA VAL A 14 -0.88 11.82 -20.88
C VAL A 14 -1.03 13.30 -21.25
N LEU A 15 -2.16 13.92 -20.89
CA LEU A 15 -2.41 15.34 -21.11
C LEU A 15 -1.33 16.20 -20.45
N PHE A 16 -0.96 15.90 -19.19
CA PHE A 16 0.10 16.58 -18.48
C PHE A 16 1.44 16.52 -19.22
N VAL A 17 1.84 15.33 -19.69
CA VAL A 17 3.06 15.15 -20.46
C VAL A 17 3.02 15.96 -21.76
N VAL A 18 1.94 15.85 -22.54
CA VAL A 18 1.80 16.55 -23.83
C VAL A 18 1.83 18.07 -23.64
N MET A 19 1.07 18.60 -22.69
CA MET A 19 1.04 20.03 -22.41
C MET A 19 2.40 20.54 -21.94
N THR A 20 3.18 19.74 -21.21
CA THR A 20 4.53 20.12 -20.80
C THR A 20 5.43 20.30 -22.02
N PHE A 21 5.42 19.35 -22.96
CA PHE A 21 6.21 19.46 -24.20
C PHE A 21 5.77 20.66 -25.06
N VAL A 22 4.47 20.94 -25.14
CA VAL A 22 3.95 22.13 -25.82
C VAL A 22 4.38 23.42 -25.09
N GLY A 23 4.44 23.40 -23.76
CA GLY A 23 4.93 24.50 -22.95
C GLY A 23 6.41 24.80 -23.21
N LEU A 24 7.24 23.75 -23.26
CA LEU A 24 8.66 23.85 -23.58
C LEU A 24 8.90 24.37 -25.00
N SER A 25 8.12 23.91 -26.00
CA SER A 25 8.25 24.40 -27.38
C SER A 25 7.87 25.88 -27.52
N LYS A 26 7.06 26.42 -26.61
CA LYS A 26 6.73 27.85 -26.50
C LYS A 26 7.73 28.67 -25.68
N GLY A 27 8.86 28.08 -25.26
CA GLY A 27 9.94 28.78 -24.56
C GLY A 27 9.78 28.87 -23.04
N ALA A 28 8.95 28.01 -22.43
CA ALA A 28 8.81 28.02 -20.97
C ALA A 28 10.12 27.62 -20.27
N PRO A 29 10.52 28.35 -19.21
CA PRO A 29 11.75 28.04 -18.49
C PRO A 29 11.62 26.73 -17.70
N ILE A 30 12.67 25.92 -17.73
CA ILE A 30 12.81 24.74 -16.87
C ILE A 30 13.18 25.20 -15.46
N ALA A 31 12.36 24.85 -14.47
CA ALA A 31 12.55 25.24 -13.07
C ALA A 31 13.78 24.59 -12.41
N THR A 32 14.13 23.35 -12.79
CA THR A 32 15.35 22.68 -12.32
C THR A 32 16.56 23.07 -13.17
N ARG A 33 17.57 23.72 -12.56
CA ARG A 33 18.86 24.05 -13.19
C ARG A 33 20.00 23.65 -12.26
N PRO A 34 21.14 23.13 -12.77
CA PRO A 34 21.47 22.88 -14.18
C PRO A 34 20.78 21.63 -14.75
N PHE A 35 20.42 21.67 -16.03
CA PHE A 35 19.75 20.57 -16.76
C PHE A 35 20.73 19.84 -17.68
N ASP A 36 21.90 19.47 -17.14
CA ASP A 36 22.95 18.77 -17.89
C ASP A 36 22.87 17.27 -17.69
N PHE A 37 23.41 16.47 -18.63
CA PHE A 37 23.51 15.00 -18.49
C PHE A 37 24.19 14.57 -17.18
N LYS A 38 25.13 15.38 -16.66
CA LYS A 38 25.79 15.13 -15.37
C LYS A 38 24.87 15.34 -14.16
N ALA A 39 23.83 16.17 -14.28
CA ALA A 39 22.85 16.40 -13.23
C ALA A 39 21.87 15.23 -13.07
N PHE A 40 21.72 14.38 -14.10
CA PHE A 40 20.91 13.16 -14.04
C PHE A 40 21.61 11.98 -13.36
N ILE A 41 22.93 12.04 -13.19
CA ILE A 41 23.69 11.01 -12.49
C ILE A 41 23.66 11.35 -10.99
N PRO A 42 23.16 10.44 -10.13
CA PRO A 42 23.20 10.65 -8.69
C PRO A 42 24.65 10.83 -8.22
N LYS A 43 24.94 11.91 -7.49
CA LYS A 43 26.30 12.18 -6.98
C LYS A 43 26.75 11.13 -5.97
N ASP A 44 25.82 10.62 -5.16
CA ASP A 44 26.08 9.65 -4.08
C ASP A 44 25.26 8.37 -4.25
N PHE A 45 25.59 7.61 -5.31
CA PHE A 45 24.90 6.35 -5.65
C PHE A 45 24.87 5.32 -4.50
N PHE A 46 25.88 5.33 -3.62
CA PHE A 46 25.98 4.42 -2.47
C PHE A 46 25.48 5.01 -1.16
N SER A 47 24.87 6.20 -1.16
CA SER A 47 24.29 6.75 0.06
C SER A 47 23.09 5.91 0.52
N LEU A 48 23.00 5.63 1.81
CA LEU A 48 21.91 4.83 2.39
C LEU A 48 20.54 5.47 2.14
N SER A 49 20.48 6.81 2.14
CA SER A 49 19.27 7.57 1.82
C SER A 49 18.85 7.40 0.36
N PHE A 50 19.78 7.37 -0.59
CA PHE A 50 19.46 7.11 -1.99
C PHE A 50 19.03 5.64 -2.18
N LEU A 51 19.77 4.70 -1.57
CA LEU A 51 19.48 3.28 -1.66
C LEU A 51 18.10 2.90 -1.11
N SER A 52 17.67 3.55 -0.02
CA SER A 52 16.34 3.34 0.58
C SER A 52 15.19 3.84 -0.31
N THR A 53 15.40 4.85 -1.18
CA THR A 53 14.37 5.26 -2.17
C THR A 53 14.05 4.16 -3.19
N PHE A 54 14.95 3.21 -3.43
CA PHE A 54 14.65 2.06 -4.30
C PHE A 54 13.57 1.14 -3.74
N GLY A 55 13.38 1.09 -2.41
CA GLY A 55 12.25 0.38 -1.82
C GLY A 55 10.91 0.93 -2.32
N LEU A 56 10.81 2.26 -2.46
CA LEU A 56 9.63 2.92 -3.01
C LEU A 56 9.45 2.61 -4.50
N PHE A 57 10.53 2.52 -5.28
CA PHE A 57 10.45 2.11 -6.68
C PHE A 57 9.97 0.68 -6.85
N VAL A 58 10.45 -0.24 -6.00
CA VAL A 58 9.96 -1.62 -5.99
C VAL A 58 8.47 -1.63 -5.65
N PHE A 59 8.04 -0.91 -4.61
CA PHE A 59 6.62 -0.78 -4.28
C PHE A 59 5.78 -0.22 -5.44
N ALA A 60 6.24 0.82 -6.14
CA ALA A 60 5.54 1.39 -7.28
C ALA A 60 5.32 0.39 -8.43
N MET A 61 6.17 -0.64 -8.53
CA MET A 61 6.07 -1.71 -9.53
C MET A 61 5.35 -2.96 -9.01
N ASN A 62 5.06 -3.06 -7.71
CA ASN A 62 4.27 -4.13 -7.12
C ASN A 62 2.77 -3.98 -7.47
N GLY A 63 2.01 -5.06 -7.35
CA GLY A 63 0.57 -5.10 -7.61
C GLY A 63 0.18 -5.82 -8.90
N SER A 64 1.13 -6.10 -9.80
CA SER A 64 0.86 -6.89 -11.02
C SER A 64 0.39 -8.33 -10.69
N GLU A 65 0.79 -8.85 -9.55
CA GLU A 65 0.38 -10.14 -9.00
C GLU A 65 -1.12 -10.18 -8.62
N LEU A 66 -1.73 -9.03 -8.33
CA LEU A 66 -3.17 -8.93 -8.06
C LEU A 66 -4.01 -9.18 -9.32
N ALA A 67 -3.40 -9.09 -10.52
CA ALA A 67 -4.06 -9.45 -11.77
C ALA A 67 -4.09 -10.98 -12.01
N ALA A 68 -3.23 -11.76 -11.33
CA ALA A 68 -3.11 -13.19 -11.56
C ALA A 68 -4.41 -13.98 -11.27
N PRO A 69 -5.20 -13.70 -10.22
CA PRO A 69 -6.49 -14.37 -10.00
C PRO A 69 -7.49 -14.18 -11.14
N TYR A 70 -7.43 -13.05 -11.85
CA TYR A 70 -8.33 -12.73 -12.97
C TYR A 70 -7.94 -13.43 -14.28
N THR A 71 -6.81 -14.15 -14.30
CA THR A 71 -6.40 -14.94 -15.48
C THR A 71 -7.41 -15.99 -15.86
N LYS A 72 -8.19 -16.52 -14.90
CA LYS A 72 -9.25 -17.50 -15.16
C LYS A 72 -10.39 -16.94 -16.02
N ASP A 73 -10.62 -15.63 -15.95
CA ASP A 73 -11.69 -14.95 -16.68
C ASP A 73 -11.23 -14.47 -18.08
N MET A 74 -9.97 -14.70 -18.44
CA MET A 74 -9.43 -14.33 -19.75
C MET A 74 -9.73 -15.39 -20.81
N ARG A 75 -9.98 -14.96 -22.06
CA ARG A 75 -10.24 -15.87 -23.19
C ARG A 75 -9.05 -16.81 -23.47
N HIS A 76 -7.84 -16.26 -23.56
CA HIS A 76 -6.62 -17.04 -23.77
C HIS A 76 -5.55 -16.69 -22.72
N PRO A 77 -5.66 -17.19 -21.48
CA PRO A 77 -4.81 -16.76 -20.37
C PRO A 77 -3.31 -16.90 -20.65
N ALA A 78 -2.91 -18.01 -21.27
CA ALA A 78 -1.51 -18.30 -21.61
C ALA A 78 -0.87 -17.33 -22.62
N ARG A 79 -1.68 -16.62 -23.43
CA ARG A 79 -1.21 -15.68 -24.46
C ARG A 79 -1.47 -14.23 -24.08
N ASP A 80 -2.66 -13.95 -23.55
CA ASP A 80 -3.15 -12.59 -23.33
C ASP A 80 -2.57 -12.00 -22.04
N PHE A 81 -2.42 -12.80 -20.98
CA PHE A 81 -1.86 -12.32 -19.71
C PHE A 81 -0.40 -11.84 -19.84
N PRO A 82 0.54 -12.60 -20.47
CA PRO A 82 1.90 -12.13 -20.66
C PRO A 82 1.99 -10.91 -21.58
N LYS A 83 1.11 -10.80 -22.60
CA LYS A 83 1.07 -9.63 -23.48
C LYS A 83 0.59 -8.38 -22.74
N ALA A 84 -0.46 -8.53 -21.93
CA ALA A 84 -0.95 -7.46 -21.07
C ALA A 84 0.12 -6.98 -20.09
N LEU A 85 0.83 -7.90 -19.41
CA LEU A 85 1.92 -7.54 -18.51
C LEU A 85 3.05 -6.76 -19.20
N LYS A 86 3.46 -7.17 -20.40
CA LYS A 86 4.47 -6.41 -21.19
C LYS A 86 3.98 -5.02 -21.55
N MET A 87 2.71 -4.89 -21.96
CA MET A 87 2.12 -3.60 -22.32
C MET A 87 2.04 -2.67 -21.11
N ILE A 88 1.58 -3.18 -19.95
CA ILE A 88 1.52 -2.43 -18.69
C ILE A 88 2.92 -1.97 -18.28
N ALA A 89 3.93 -2.83 -18.38
CA ALA A 89 5.31 -2.48 -18.04
C ALA A 89 5.88 -1.37 -18.94
N ILE A 90 5.71 -1.49 -20.27
CA ILE A 90 6.19 -0.48 -21.24
C ILE A 90 5.47 0.85 -21.02
N MET A 91 4.14 0.81 -20.86
CA MET A 91 3.32 2.00 -20.63
C MET A 91 3.72 2.70 -19.33
N THR A 92 3.89 1.94 -18.24
CA THR A 92 4.30 2.48 -16.93
C THR A 92 5.68 3.11 -17.03
N MET A 93 6.65 2.46 -17.68
CA MET A 93 7.98 3.02 -17.89
C MET A 93 7.91 4.35 -18.66
N PHE A 94 7.15 4.39 -19.75
CA PHE A 94 6.96 5.61 -20.54
C PHE A 94 6.35 6.73 -19.68
N LEU A 95 5.21 6.49 -19.05
CA LEU A 95 4.52 7.51 -18.26
C LEU A 95 5.34 7.98 -17.06
N THR A 96 6.05 7.08 -16.37
CA THR A 96 6.89 7.44 -15.21
C THR A 96 8.07 8.28 -15.63
N LEU A 97 8.76 7.94 -16.72
CA LEU A 97 9.90 8.72 -17.22
C LEU A 97 9.46 10.12 -17.68
N PHE A 98 8.45 10.19 -18.55
CA PHE A 98 7.97 11.48 -19.09
C PHE A 98 7.21 12.31 -18.04
N GLY A 99 6.50 11.66 -17.12
CA GLY A 99 5.85 12.32 -15.99
C GLY A 99 6.86 12.94 -15.02
N THR A 100 7.93 12.21 -14.67
CA THR A 100 9.00 12.72 -13.81
C THR A 100 9.75 13.88 -14.47
N PHE A 101 10.07 13.74 -15.76
CA PHE A 101 10.64 14.84 -16.55
C PHE A 101 9.73 16.07 -16.51
N SER A 102 8.42 15.88 -16.70
CA SER A 102 7.45 16.98 -16.69
C SER A 102 7.35 17.66 -15.34
N LEU A 103 7.43 16.91 -14.23
CA LEU A 103 7.53 17.51 -12.89
C LEU A 103 8.81 18.34 -12.74
N GLY A 104 9.95 17.90 -13.26
CA GLY A 104 11.21 18.66 -13.21
C GLY A 104 11.20 19.99 -13.99
N VAL A 105 10.27 20.15 -14.95
CA VAL A 105 10.04 21.42 -15.65
C VAL A 105 9.36 22.44 -14.76
N TYR A 106 8.38 22.03 -13.95
CA TYR A 106 7.58 22.94 -13.11
C TYR A 106 8.10 23.11 -11.68
N PHE A 107 8.81 22.11 -11.15
CA PHE A 107 9.35 22.13 -9.80
C PHE A 107 10.86 22.12 -9.81
N ASN A 108 11.47 22.97 -8.98
CA ASN A 108 12.90 23.00 -8.79
C ASN A 108 13.32 21.85 -7.85
N ALA A 109 14.07 20.88 -8.37
CA ALA A 109 14.55 19.72 -7.61
C ALA A 109 15.41 20.09 -6.39
N HIS A 110 16.01 21.29 -6.35
CA HIS A 110 16.82 21.76 -5.22
C HIS A 110 15.98 22.39 -4.10
N HIS A 111 14.73 22.76 -4.38
CA HIS A 111 13.82 23.41 -3.44
C HIS A 111 12.40 22.85 -3.62
N LEU A 112 12.26 21.56 -3.35
CA LEU A 112 10.98 20.87 -3.45
C LEU A 112 10.08 21.23 -2.25
N PRO A 113 8.78 21.52 -2.47
CA PRO A 113 7.82 21.66 -1.39
C PRO A 113 7.81 20.42 -0.49
N ASN A 114 7.74 20.62 0.83
CA ASN A 114 7.76 19.51 1.79
C ASN A 114 6.61 18.52 1.58
N ASP A 115 5.46 19.00 1.10
CA ASP A 115 4.24 18.25 0.84
C ASP A 115 4.09 17.78 -0.61
N LEU A 116 5.14 17.89 -1.43
CA LEU A 116 5.07 17.56 -2.86
C LEU A 116 4.68 16.10 -3.11
N LYS A 117 5.05 15.16 -2.24
CA LYS A 117 4.63 13.76 -2.40
C LYS A 117 3.12 13.56 -2.26
N MET A 118 2.48 14.41 -1.45
CA MET A 118 1.04 14.37 -1.19
C MET A 118 0.25 15.21 -2.20
N ASN A 119 0.73 16.43 -2.50
CA ASN A 119 0.01 17.44 -3.26
C ASN A 119 0.60 17.75 -4.64
N GLY A 120 1.75 17.17 -5.00
CA GLY A 120 2.54 17.57 -6.17
C GLY A 120 1.79 17.46 -7.49
N SER A 121 0.93 16.45 -7.66
CA SER A 121 0.09 16.33 -8.86
C SER A 121 -0.86 17.53 -8.99
N TYR A 122 -1.49 17.98 -7.90
CA TYR A 122 -2.37 19.14 -7.92
C TYR A 122 -1.61 20.42 -8.27
N TYR A 123 -0.44 20.62 -7.66
CA TYR A 123 0.45 21.74 -7.97
C TYR A 123 0.89 21.71 -9.44
N ALA A 124 1.16 20.53 -10.00
CA ALA A 124 1.58 20.37 -11.39
C ALA A 124 0.48 20.81 -12.35
N PHE A 125 -0.76 20.33 -12.13
CA PHE A 125 -1.92 20.72 -12.92
C PHE A 125 -2.31 22.19 -12.72
N GLN A 126 -2.03 22.77 -11.55
CA GLN A 126 -2.18 24.20 -11.32
C GLN A 126 -1.14 25.02 -12.10
N ALA A 127 0.13 24.63 -12.04
CA ALA A 127 1.23 25.33 -12.70
C ALA A 127 1.03 25.36 -14.23
N ILE A 128 0.70 24.21 -14.82
CA ILE A 128 0.46 24.11 -16.26
C ILE A 128 -0.85 24.80 -16.66
N GLY A 129 -1.89 24.76 -15.81
CA GLY A 129 -3.13 25.52 -16.04
C GLY A 129 -2.88 27.02 -16.11
N ARG A 130 -2.08 27.57 -15.19
CA ARG A 130 -1.67 28.99 -15.21
C ARG A 130 -0.82 29.34 -16.43
N GLN A 131 0.11 28.48 -16.82
CA GLN A 131 0.94 28.70 -18.01
C GLN A 131 0.11 28.83 -19.30
N PHE A 132 -0.95 28.04 -19.44
CA PHE A 132 -1.82 28.04 -20.62
C PHE A 132 -3.01 29.01 -20.51
N GLY A 133 -3.06 29.87 -19.49
CA GLY A 133 -4.16 30.83 -19.28
C GLY A 133 -5.47 30.21 -18.78
N LEU A 134 -5.47 28.93 -18.40
CA LEU A 134 -6.61 28.19 -17.85
C LEU A 134 -6.78 28.38 -16.33
N GLY A 135 -5.84 29.07 -15.68
CA GLY A 135 -5.87 29.32 -14.25
C GLY A 135 -5.89 28.02 -13.43
N ASN A 136 -6.78 27.93 -12.44
CA ASN A 136 -6.92 26.74 -11.57
C ASN A 136 -7.88 25.68 -12.11
N SER A 137 -8.51 25.89 -13.28
CA SER A 137 -9.55 24.98 -13.80
C SER A 137 -9.04 23.54 -13.98
N LEU A 138 -7.82 23.39 -14.48
CA LEU A 138 -7.21 22.08 -14.73
C LEU A 138 -6.88 21.33 -13.42
N MET A 139 -6.49 22.07 -12.37
CA MET A 139 -6.30 21.50 -11.02
C MET A 139 -7.63 20.99 -10.45
N TYR A 140 -8.73 21.73 -10.60
CA TYR A 140 -10.05 21.29 -10.13
C TYR A 140 -10.55 20.08 -10.92
N LEU A 141 -10.36 20.06 -12.24
CA LEU A 141 -10.67 18.89 -13.06
C LEU A 141 -9.89 17.66 -12.59
N PHE A 142 -8.57 17.82 -12.39
CA PHE A 142 -7.72 16.77 -11.86
C PHE A 142 -8.21 16.28 -10.49
N ALA A 143 -8.58 17.18 -9.58
CA ALA A 143 -9.05 16.81 -8.26
C ALA A 143 -10.30 15.93 -8.29
N VAL A 144 -11.26 16.23 -9.18
CA VAL A 144 -12.46 15.40 -9.37
C VAL A 144 -12.08 14.02 -9.92
N VAL A 145 -11.24 13.97 -10.96
CA VAL A 145 -10.77 12.71 -11.55
C VAL A 145 -10.01 11.86 -10.52
N GLN A 146 -9.13 12.49 -9.75
CA GLN A 146 -8.36 11.87 -8.68
C GLN A 146 -9.26 11.30 -7.57
N GLY A 147 -10.32 12.01 -7.20
CA GLY A 147 -11.31 11.53 -6.23
C GLY A 147 -12.04 10.28 -6.73
N ILE A 148 -12.53 10.30 -7.98
CA ILE A 148 -13.19 9.15 -8.61
C ILE A 148 -12.22 7.96 -8.71
N TYR A 149 -10.97 8.23 -9.09
CA TYR A 149 -9.93 7.21 -9.18
C TYR A 149 -9.63 6.55 -7.83
N MET A 150 -9.52 7.32 -6.75
CA MET A 150 -9.27 6.78 -5.41
C MET A 150 -10.41 5.85 -4.96
N LEU A 151 -11.66 6.22 -5.22
CA LEU A 151 -12.83 5.38 -4.93
C LEU A 151 -12.82 4.09 -5.76
N ALA A 152 -12.51 4.21 -7.06
CA ALA A 152 -12.35 3.07 -7.96
C ALA A 152 -11.23 2.12 -7.52
N GLN A 153 -10.07 2.67 -7.13
CA GLN A 153 -8.92 1.91 -6.67
C GLN A 153 -9.22 1.15 -5.38
N LEU A 154 -9.90 1.79 -4.41
CA LEU A 154 -10.33 1.15 -3.18
C LEU A 154 -11.23 -0.07 -3.46
N ALA A 155 -12.22 0.09 -4.35
CA ALA A 155 -13.12 -0.99 -4.74
C ALA A 155 -12.38 -2.18 -5.37
N VAL A 156 -11.41 -1.92 -6.26
CA VAL A 156 -10.61 -2.98 -6.91
C VAL A 156 -9.76 -3.73 -5.88
N ILE A 157 -9.09 -3.02 -4.97
CA ILE A 157 -8.22 -3.66 -3.96
C ILE A 157 -9.07 -4.51 -3.00
N LEU A 158 -10.27 -4.05 -2.63
CA LEU A 158 -11.21 -4.82 -1.82
C LEU A 158 -11.67 -6.10 -2.53
N ASP A 159 -12.04 -6.05 -3.81
CA ASP A 159 -12.41 -7.24 -4.59
C ASP A 159 -11.24 -8.22 -4.76
N ALA A 160 -10.05 -7.70 -5.14
CA ALA A 160 -8.87 -8.53 -5.36
C ALA A 160 -8.42 -9.23 -4.07
N SER A 161 -8.34 -8.50 -2.95
CA SER A 161 -7.99 -9.09 -1.65
C SER A 161 -9.00 -10.14 -1.22
N THR A 162 -10.28 -9.88 -1.43
CA THR A 162 -11.37 -10.85 -1.16
C THR A 162 -11.17 -12.14 -1.93
N ARG A 163 -10.90 -12.09 -3.23
CA ARG A 163 -10.67 -13.30 -4.05
C ARG A 163 -9.47 -14.11 -3.56
N VAL A 164 -8.41 -13.42 -3.13
CA VAL A 164 -7.23 -14.08 -2.54
C VAL A 164 -7.59 -14.75 -1.21
N PHE A 165 -8.31 -14.05 -0.32
CA PHE A 165 -8.80 -14.59 0.94
C PHE A 165 -9.76 -15.76 0.76
N LEU A 166 -10.66 -15.71 -0.22
CA LEU A 166 -11.65 -16.76 -0.47
C LEU A 166 -11.11 -17.97 -1.23
N SER A 167 -9.83 -17.98 -1.61
CA SER A 167 -9.22 -19.15 -2.22
C SER A 167 -9.26 -20.36 -1.29
N ASP A 168 -9.54 -21.54 -1.84
CA ASP A 168 -9.76 -22.75 -1.03
C ASP A 168 -8.53 -23.17 -0.20
N VAL A 169 -7.33 -22.81 -0.67
CA VAL A 169 -6.09 -23.00 0.07
C VAL A 169 -6.02 -22.03 1.27
N ALA A 170 -6.43 -20.77 1.11
CA ALA A 170 -6.43 -19.78 2.18
C ALA A 170 -7.44 -20.11 3.29
N LYS A 171 -8.63 -20.63 2.96
CA LYS A 171 -9.61 -21.11 3.95
C LYS A 171 -9.02 -22.15 4.91
N ARG A 172 -8.04 -22.95 4.47
CA ARG A 172 -7.38 -23.94 5.34
C ARG A 172 -6.52 -23.29 6.43
N PHE A 173 -6.01 -22.08 6.23
CA PHE A 173 -5.11 -21.41 7.15
C PHE A 173 -5.77 -20.23 7.87
N MET A 174 -7.08 -20.05 7.71
CA MET A 174 -7.83 -19.00 8.38
C MET A 174 -8.72 -19.50 9.51
N PRO A 175 -8.89 -18.71 10.59
CA PRO A 175 -9.92 -18.93 11.59
C PRO A 175 -11.32 -18.97 10.97
N ARG A 176 -12.19 -19.86 11.46
CA ARG A 176 -13.56 -20.07 10.93
C ARG A 176 -14.39 -18.79 10.91
N GLN A 177 -14.19 -17.91 11.90
CA GLN A 177 -14.91 -16.64 11.95
C GLN A 177 -14.58 -15.75 10.74
N LEU A 178 -13.33 -15.74 10.26
CA LEU A 178 -12.90 -14.90 9.14
C LEU A 178 -13.35 -15.47 7.78
N THR A 179 -13.69 -16.75 7.71
CA THR A 179 -14.19 -17.40 6.48
C THR A 179 -15.69 -17.22 6.27
N LYS A 180 -16.41 -16.60 7.23
CA LYS A 180 -17.86 -16.37 7.11
C LYS A 180 -18.14 -15.37 5.98
N MET A 181 -18.98 -15.80 5.04
CA MET A 181 -19.45 -14.97 3.93
C MET A 181 -20.86 -14.44 4.19
N ASN A 182 -21.23 -13.32 3.55
CA ASN A 182 -22.62 -12.87 3.45
C ASN A 182 -23.37 -13.58 2.32
N GLU A 183 -24.65 -13.25 2.15
CA GLU A 183 -25.49 -13.67 1.01
C GLU A 183 -24.84 -13.38 -0.35
N ASP A 184 -24.12 -12.26 -0.47
CA ASP A 184 -23.40 -11.86 -1.70
C ASP A 184 -22.03 -12.56 -1.87
N GLY A 185 -21.68 -13.53 -1.01
CA GLY A 185 -20.40 -14.25 -1.07
C GLY A 185 -19.19 -13.45 -0.56
N LEU A 186 -19.40 -12.30 0.08
CA LEU A 186 -18.34 -11.42 0.58
C LEU A 186 -17.91 -11.76 2.02
N PRO A 187 -16.61 -11.80 2.36
CA PRO A 187 -16.10 -12.13 3.68
C PRO A 187 -16.20 -10.94 4.64
N ILE A 188 -17.39 -10.72 5.22
CA ILE A 188 -17.68 -9.56 6.09
C ILE A 188 -16.65 -9.41 7.22
N ASN A 189 -16.29 -10.51 7.89
CA ASN A 189 -15.36 -10.46 9.01
C ASN A 189 -13.92 -10.17 8.56
N GLY A 190 -13.56 -10.53 7.33
CA GLY A 190 -12.31 -10.12 6.70
C GLY A 190 -12.25 -8.60 6.50
N TYR A 191 -13.34 -7.98 6.03
CA TYR A 191 -13.42 -6.52 5.90
C TYR A 191 -13.36 -5.79 7.24
N TRP A 192 -13.99 -6.31 8.29
CA TRP A 192 -13.85 -5.72 9.63
C TRP A 192 -12.42 -5.83 10.15
N MET A 193 -11.74 -6.95 9.90
CA MET A 193 -10.34 -7.13 10.27
C MET A 193 -9.44 -6.11 9.55
N THR A 194 -9.57 -5.96 8.24
CA THR A 194 -8.78 -4.97 7.48
C THR A 194 -9.10 -3.56 7.92
N THR A 195 -10.37 -3.24 8.19
CA THR A 195 -10.79 -1.92 8.71
C THR A 195 -10.14 -1.61 10.05
N ILE A 196 -10.15 -2.56 11.00
CA ILE A 196 -9.49 -2.38 12.30
C ILE A 196 -7.98 -2.23 12.15
N LEU A 197 -7.36 -3.01 11.27
CA LEU A 197 -5.93 -2.91 11.02
C LEU A 197 -5.55 -1.55 10.43
N CYS A 198 -6.31 -1.07 9.44
CA CYS A 198 -6.13 0.27 8.89
C CYS A 198 -6.33 1.34 9.97
N ALA A 199 -7.38 1.23 10.79
CA ALA A 199 -7.61 2.17 11.89
C ALA A 199 -6.46 2.18 12.91
N LEU A 200 -5.91 1.01 13.27
CA LEU A 200 -4.75 0.88 14.14
C LEU A 200 -3.52 1.56 13.54
N ILE A 201 -3.23 1.29 12.27
CA ILE A 201 -2.09 1.91 11.57
C ILE A 201 -2.27 3.43 11.50
N MET A 202 -3.48 3.91 11.23
CA MET A 202 -3.79 5.35 11.24
C MET A 202 -3.64 5.97 12.62
N ALA A 203 -4.07 5.30 13.69
CA ALA A 203 -3.88 5.74 15.07
C ALA A 203 -2.40 5.82 15.46
N LEU A 204 -1.59 4.85 15.03
CA LEU A 204 -0.13 4.91 15.20
C LEU A 204 0.50 6.04 14.39
N GLY A 205 -0.01 6.32 13.19
CA GLY A 205 0.40 7.46 12.36
C GLY A 205 0.15 8.79 13.06
N ALA A 206 -0.96 8.94 13.81
CA ALA A 206 -1.26 10.14 14.58
C ALA A 206 -0.21 10.50 15.65
N LEU A 207 0.69 9.58 16.01
CA LEU A 207 1.84 9.86 16.88
C LEU A 207 2.88 10.78 16.21
N LEU A 208 2.80 10.97 14.89
CA LEU A 208 3.66 11.89 14.15
C LEU A 208 3.11 13.32 14.17
N PRO A 209 3.99 14.34 14.21
CA PRO A 209 3.60 15.72 14.44
C PRO A 209 2.86 16.38 13.27
N LYS A 210 3.14 15.97 12.01
CA LYS A 210 2.59 16.60 10.81
C LYS A 210 1.89 15.58 9.92
N ILE A 211 0.83 15.99 9.23
CA ILE A 211 0.10 15.15 8.26
C ILE A 211 1.03 14.64 7.15
N ASN A 212 1.98 15.47 6.70
CA ASN A 212 2.97 15.08 5.70
C ASN A 212 3.88 13.94 6.20
N ASP A 213 4.23 13.95 7.48
CA ASP A 213 5.05 12.90 8.10
C ASP A 213 4.27 11.58 8.14
N ILE A 214 2.97 11.65 8.43
CA ILE A 214 2.06 10.48 8.37
C ILE A 214 2.02 9.92 6.94
N PHE A 215 1.84 10.78 5.94
CA PHE A 215 1.79 10.36 4.55
C PHE A 215 3.11 9.70 4.11
N ASN A 216 4.24 10.33 4.41
CA ASN A 216 5.57 9.80 4.09
C ASN A 216 5.86 8.49 4.82
N TRP A 217 5.43 8.38 6.08
CA TRP A 217 5.55 7.15 6.85
C TRP A 217 4.71 6.01 6.26
N LEU A 218 3.44 6.26 5.90
CA LEU A 218 2.59 5.27 5.24
C LEU A 218 3.17 4.83 3.88
N LEU A 219 3.72 5.78 3.12
CA LEU A 219 4.39 5.51 1.86
C LEU A 219 5.62 4.60 2.07
N ASN A 220 6.44 4.89 3.08
CA ASN A 220 7.60 4.08 3.42
C ASN A 220 7.19 2.69 3.93
N LEU A 221 6.18 2.63 4.81
CA LEU A 221 5.63 1.37 5.31
C LEU A 221 5.17 0.46 4.16
N ASN A 222 4.51 1.01 3.15
CA ASN A 222 4.18 0.29 1.92
C ASN A 222 5.43 -0.17 1.15
N GLY A 223 6.45 0.71 1.06
CA GLY A 223 7.78 0.41 0.55
C GLY A 223 8.53 -0.72 1.26
N ILE A 224 8.14 -1.05 2.49
CA ILE A 224 8.70 -2.17 3.28
C ILE A 224 7.83 -3.42 3.10
N VAL A 225 6.53 -3.30 3.44
CA VAL A 225 5.61 -4.44 3.56
C VAL A 225 5.35 -5.10 2.21
N SER A 226 5.12 -4.31 1.15
CA SER A 226 4.78 -4.86 -0.17
C SER A 226 5.96 -5.64 -0.78
N PRO A 227 7.19 -5.09 -0.87
CA PRO A 227 8.32 -5.85 -1.38
C PRO A 227 8.62 -7.12 -0.57
N LEU A 228 8.60 -7.04 0.77
CA LEU A 228 8.82 -8.21 1.62
C LEU A 228 7.73 -9.28 1.48
N SER A 229 6.47 -8.87 1.27
CA SER A 229 5.38 -9.80 0.92
C SER A 229 5.68 -10.51 -0.41
N THR A 230 6.17 -9.78 -1.41
CA THR A 230 6.52 -10.33 -2.72
C THR A 230 7.75 -11.25 -2.67
N CYS A 231 8.62 -11.14 -1.66
CA CYS A 231 9.64 -12.16 -1.41
C CYS A 231 9.04 -13.56 -1.21
N PHE A 232 7.87 -13.69 -0.57
CA PHE A 232 7.20 -15.00 -0.47
C PHE A 232 6.73 -15.53 -1.82
N LEU A 233 6.34 -14.64 -2.75
CA LEU A 233 6.00 -15.03 -4.12
C LEU A 233 7.22 -15.54 -4.88
N PHE A 234 8.35 -14.82 -4.82
CA PHE A 234 9.60 -15.26 -5.46
C PHE A 234 10.16 -16.53 -4.83
N TRP A 235 10.05 -16.67 -3.50
CA TRP A 235 10.38 -17.90 -2.79
C TRP A 235 9.54 -19.07 -3.28
N SER A 236 8.22 -18.89 -3.36
CA SER A 236 7.30 -19.92 -3.85
C SER A 236 7.60 -20.31 -5.29
N TYR A 237 7.86 -19.33 -6.16
CA TYR A 237 8.28 -19.57 -7.54
C TYR A 237 9.59 -20.36 -7.61
N THR A 238 10.59 -19.99 -6.81
CA THR A 238 11.88 -20.68 -6.74
C THR A 238 11.70 -22.13 -6.27
N MET A 239 10.87 -22.37 -5.26
CA MET A 239 10.57 -23.70 -4.73
C MET A 239 9.86 -24.59 -5.75
N VAL A 240 8.89 -24.06 -6.50
CA VAL A 240 8.21 -24.78 -7.59
C VAL A 240 9.20 -25.14 -8.71
N ARG A 241 10.16 -24.26 -9.02
CA ARG A 241 11.21 -24.52 -10.02
C ARG A 241 12.29 -25.49 -9.55
N LEU A 242 12.55 -25.58 -8.25
CA LEU A 242 13.46 -26.58 -7.67
C LEU A 242 12.82 -27.98 -7.64
N HIS A 243 11.53 -28.05 -7.30
CA HIS A 243 10.79 -29.30 -7.13
C HIS A 243 9.79 -29.54 -8.28
N GLN A 244 10.21 -29.37 -9.53
CA GLN A 244 9.34 -29.56 -10.71
C GLN A 244 8.73 -30.98 -10.76
N ASP A 245 9.44 -31.97 -10.22
CA ASP A 245 8.99 -33.36 -10.16
C ASP A 245 7.72 -33.53 -9.31
N ARG A 246 7.46 -32.60 -8.38
CA ARG A 246 6.24 -32.60 -7.54
C ARG A 246 5.09 -31.79 -8.13
N PHE A 247 5.32 -31.00 -9.19
CA PHE A 247 4.33 -30.10 -9.79
C PHE A 247 4.29 -30.27 -11.32
N PRO A 248 3.71 -31.37 -11.83
CA PRO A 248 4.06 -31.88 -13.17
C PRO A 248 3.58 -31.05 -14.36
N THR A 249 2.62 -30.12 -14.25
CA THR A 249 2.08 -29.43 -15.43
C THR A 249 1.59 -28.00 -15.17
N PRO A 250 2.41 -26.98 -15.44
CA PRO A 250 1.93 -25.60 -15.47
C PRO A 250 1.03 -25.40 -16.70
N ALA A 251 -0.13 -24.75 -16.52
CA ALA A 251 -0.98 -24.32 -17.64
C ALA A 251 -0.27 -23.34 -18.60
N TYR A 252 0.79 -22.69 -18.11
CA TYR A 252 1.65 -21.80 -18.88
C TYR A 252 3.05 -21.74 -18.26
N THR A 253 4.09 -21.83 -19.08
CA THR A 253 5.47 -21.56 -18.65
C THR A 253 6.08 -20.43 -19.48
N TYR A 254 6.35 -19.29 -18.83
CA TYR A 254 7.04 -18.16 -19.46
C TYR A 254 8.51 -18.49 -19.74
N GLN A 255 9.28 -18.86 -18.70
CA GLN A 255 10.66 -19.34 -18.87
C GLN A 255 10.69 -20.86 -19.03
N LYS A 256 11.09 -21.31 -20.21
CA LYS A 256 11.25 -22.74 -20.54
C LYS A 256 12.52 -23.35 -19.96
N ASN A 257 13.61 -22.57 -19.86
CA ASN A 257 14.88 -23.04 -19.32
C ASN A 257 14.88 -23.02 -17.78
N ARG A 258 15.08 -24.19 -17.16
CA ARG A 258 15.10 -24.38 -15.70
C ARG A 258 16.17 -23.52 -15.01
N LYS A 259 17.41 -23.50 -15.53
CA LYS A 259 18.53 -22.77 -14.91
C LYS A 259 18.29 -21.26 -14.92
N VAL A 260 17.81 -20.73 -16.05
CA VAL A 260 17.46 -19.31 -16.19
C VAL A 260 16.27 -18.97 -15.29
N GLY A 261 15.24 -19.82 -15.26
CA GLY A 261 14.09 -19.62 -14.39
C GLY A 261 14.48 -19.58 -12.90
N LEU A 262 15.38 -20.48 -12.47
CA LEU A 262 15.88 -20.51 -11.10
C LEU A 262 16.74 -19.29 -10.78
N PHE A 263 17.67 -18.93 -11.65
CA PHE A 263 18.52 -17.75 -11.50
C PHE A 263 17.67 -16.47 -11.35
N VAL A 264 16.68 -16.27 -12.22
CA VAL A 264 15.77 -15.12 -12.14
C VAL A 264 14.99 -15.12 -10.83
N GLY A 265 14.50 -16.28 -10.37
CA GLY A 265 13.78 -16.39 -9.10
C GLY A 265 14.65 -15.98 -7.90
N ILE A 266 15.87 -16.51 -7.81
CA ILE A 266 16.82 -16.20 -6.73
C ILE A 266 17.29 -14.74 -6.81
N TRP A 267 17.58 -14.24 -8.01
CA TRP A 267 17.99 -12.85 -8.22
C TRP A 267 16.89 -11.87 -7.80
N MET A 268 15.64 -12.12 -8.23
CA MET A 268 14.49 -11.29 -7.85
C MET A 268 14.19 -11.37 -6.35
N LEU A 269 14.31 -12.54 -5.74
CA LEU A 269 14.20 -12.69 -4.28
C LEU A 269 15.28 -11.87 -3.55
N GLY A 270 16.55 -12.01 -3.95
CA GLY A 270 17.67 -11.33 -3.32
C GLY A 270 17.60 -9.80 -3.44
N ILE A 271 17.33 -9.27 -4.63
CA ILE A 271 17.24 -7.82 -4.83
C ILE A 271 16.01 -7.23 -4.13
N THR A 272 14.86 -7.91 -4.17
CA THR A 272 13.64 -7.44 -3.50
C THR A 272 13.82 -7.45 -1.98
N PHE A 273 14.47 -8.48 -1.44
CA PHE A 273 14.80 -8.55 -0.01
C PHE A 273 15.77 -7.45 0.41
N LEU A 274 16.83 -7.23 -0.37
CA LEU A 274 17.79 -6.15 -0.10
C LEU A 274 17.11 -4.78 -0.13
N LEU A 275 16.31 -4.47 -1.16
CA LEU A 275 15.64 -3.18 -1.28
C LEU A 275 14.52 -3.00 -0.24
N GLY A 276 13.78 -4.07 0.08
CA GLY A 276 12.77 -4.06 1.15
C GLY A 276 13.38 -3.86 2.54
N THR A 277 14.57 -4.42 2.79
CA THR A 277 15.29 -4.19 4.07
C THR A 277 15.90 -2.79 4.16
N LEU A 278 16.34 -2.22 3.04
CA LEU A 278 16.77 -0.82 3.00
C LEU A 278 15.61 0.16 3.25
N GLY A 279 14.38 -0.21 2.90
CA GLY A 279 13.18 0.58 3.17
C GLY A 279 12.94 0.87 4.65
N PHE A 280 13.46 0.05 5.58
CA PHE A 280 13.30 0.33 7.02
C PHE A 280 13.91 1.67 7.43
N PHE A 281 14.98 2.11 6.75
CA PHE A 281 15.59 3.41 6.99
C PHE A 281 14.71 4.52 6.43
N PRO A 282 14.21 5.45 7.27
CA PRO A 282 13.33 6.50 6.78
C PRO A 282 14.11 7.52 5.94
N THR A 283 13.64 7.75 4.71
CA THR A 283 14.26 8.62 3.70
C THR A 283 14.00 10.11 3.92
N ASP A 284 12.84 10.46 4.49
CA ASP A 284 12.36 11.85 4.60
C ASP A 284 12.04 12.25 6.04
N ALA A 285 12.66 11.59 7.03
CA ALA A 285 12.45 11.92 8.42
C ALA A 285 13.35 13.09 8.86
N THR A 286 12.79 14.01 9.62
CA THR A 286 13.57 15.01 10.35
C THR A 286 14.33 14.33 11.51
N THR A 287 15.40 14.96 12.00
CA THR A 287 16.21 14.41 13.11
C THR A 287 15.38 14.05 14.34
N GLU A 288 14.32 14.81 14.62
CA GLU A 288 13.41 14.58 15.76
C GLU A 288 12.42 13.42 15.52
N THR A 289 11.97 13.23 14.28
CA THR A 289 10.99 12.19 13.93
C THR A 289 11.64 10.88 13.47
N PHE A 290 12.94 10.88 13.16
CA PHE A 290 13.67 9.73 12.64
C PHE A 290 13.56 8.50 13.54
N ALA A 291 13.83 8.66 14.84
CA ALA A 291 13.78 7.56 15.79
C ALA A 291 12.38 6.94 15.88
N LEU A 292 11.34 7.78 15.95
CA LEU A 292 9.95 7.32 16.01
C LEU A 292 9.54 6.62 14.71
N MET A 293 9.85 7.18 13.55
CA MET A 293 9.55 6.57 12.25
C MET A 293 10.27 5.23 12.07
N LEU A 294 11.54 5.14 12.48
CA LEU A 294 12.30 3.89 12.41
C LEU A 294 11.67 2.81 13.31
N VAL A 295 11.30 3.16 14.55
CA VAL A 295 10.61 2.22 15.46
C VAL A 295 9.28 1.77 14.85
N LEU A 296 8.47 2.68 14.31
CA LEU A 296 7.20 2.34 13.66
C LEU A 296 7.40 1.46 12.42
N ASN A 297 8.41 1.75 11.60
CA ASN A 297 8.81 0.96 10.44
C ASN A 297 9.25 -0.46 10.80
N ILE A 298 9.66 -0.72 12.04
CA ILE A 298 10.03 -2.07 12.52
C ILE A 298 8.83 -2.74 13.19
N VAL A 299 8.20 -2.05 14.14
CA VAL A 299 7.12 -2.60 14.97
C VAL A 299 5.90 -2.94 14.14
N VAL A 300 5.50 -2.09 13.19
CA VAL A 300 4.28 -2.32 12.40
C VAL A 300 4.43 -3.53 11.48
N PRO A 301 5.49 -3.67 10.66
CA PRO A 301 5.70 -4.87 9.86
C PRO A 301 5.84 -6.15 10.69
N ILE A 302 6.53 -6.12 11.84
CA ILE A 302 6.60 -7.27 12.76
C ILE A 302 5.20 -7.64 13.26
N GLY A 303 4.39 -6.65 13.63
CA GLY A 303 3.00 -6.87 14.02
C GLY A 303 2.17 -7.51 12.90
N MET A 304 2.34 -7.08 11.65
CA MET A 304 1.66 -7.67 10.49
C MET A 304 2.10 -9.10 10.21
N VAL A 305 3.40 -9.40 10.32
CA VAL A 305 3.93 -10.78 10.18
C VAL A 305 3.40 -11.66 11.32
N ALA A 306 3.40 -11.16 12.55
CA ALA A 306 2.86 -11.86 13.70
C ALA A 306 1.37 -12.20 13.48
N LEU A 307 0.56 -11.25 13.00
CA LEU A 307 -0.84 -11.52 12.62
C LEU A 307 -0.95 -12.59 11.53
N GLY A 308 -0.08 -12.54 10.52
CA GLY A 308 0.01 -13.54 9.46
C GLY A 308 0.28 -14.96 9.97
N VAL A 309 1.09 -15.12 11.02
CA VAL A 309 1.41 -16.43 11.65
C VAL A 309 0.35 -16.84 12.67
N LEU A 310 -0.21 -15.88 13.41
CA LEU A 310 -1.26 -16.11 14.39
C LEU A 310 -2.53 -16.68 13.75
N MET A 311 -2.91 -16.23 12.56
CA MET A 311 -4.11 -16.73 11.85
C MET A 311 -4.07 -18.26 11.61
N PRO A 312 -3.05 -18.84 10.96
CA PRO A 312 -2.87 -20.29 10.84
C PRO A 312 -2.84 -21.01 12.18
N TRP A 313 -2.17 -20.45 13.17
CA TRP A 313 -2.05 -21.06 14.50
C TRP A 313 -3.41 -21.14 15.20
N ILE A 314 -4.20 -20.07 15.16
CA ILE A 314 -5.58 -20.03 15.67
C ILE A 314 -6.43 -21.06 14.93
N ALA A 315 -6.35 -21.11 13.59
CA ALA A 315 -7.09 -22.07 12.78
C ALA A 315 -6.77 -23.52 13.15
N GLN A 316 -5.49 -23.84 13.37
CA GLN A 316 -5.06 -25.16 13.86
C GLN A 316 -5.63 -25.48 15.24
N ARG A 317 -5.67 -24.50 16.14
CA ARG A 317 -6.23 -24.66 17.50
C ARG A 317 -7.74 -24.91 17.45
N GLN A 318 -8.48 -24.19 16.61
CA GLN A 318 -9.93 -24.40 16.42
C GLN A 318 -10.24 -25.80 15.89
N ARG A 319 -9.40 -26.33 15.00
CA ARG A 319 -9.57 -27.71 14.49
C ARG A 319 -9.33 -28.78 15.54
N LYS A 320 -8.40 -28.54 16.46
CA LYS A 320 -8.09 -29.46 17.57
C LYS A 320 -9.09 -29.35 18.72
N ALA A 321 -9.75 -28.21 18.88
CA ALA A 321 -10.75 -27.98 19.91
C ALA A 321 -12.10 -28.61 19.55
N ARG A 322 -12.66 -29.40 20.47
CA ARG A 322 -13.96 -30.09 20.29
C ARG A 322 -15.14 -29.13 20.08
N ASN A 323 -15.00 -27.89 20.55
CA ASN A 323 -16.05 -26.84 20.53
C ASN A 323 -15.83 -25.79 19.43
N GLY A 324 -14.85 -25.95 18.54
CA GLY A 324 -14.54 -25.00 17.46
C GLY A 324 -13.94 -23.64 17.90
N LEU A 325 -13.80 -23.39 19.21
CA LEU A 325 -13.27 -22.14 19.78
C LEU A 325 -11.77 -22.25 20.10
N ALA A 326 -10.99 -21.23 19.71
CA ALA A 326 -9.52 -21.21 19.92
C ALA A 326 -9.09 -20.81 21.34
N PHE A 327 -9.89 -19.97 22.00
CA PHE A 327 -9.56 -19.38 23.31
C PHE A 327 -10.80 -19.25 24.18
N GLY A 328 -10.60 -19.35 25.50
CA GLY A 328 -11.66 -19.14 26.48
C GLY A 328 -12.09 -17.68 26.60
N ARG A 329 -13.21 -17.47 27.30
CA ARG A 329 -13.85 -16.16 27.49
C ARG A 329 -12.95 -15.13 28.16
N THR A 330 -12.19 -15.55 29.18
CA THR A 330 -11.27 -14.68 29.95
C THR A 330 -10.12 -14.18 29.09
N THR A 331 -9.55 -15.03 28.23
CA THR A 331 -8.49 -14.65 27.30
C THR A 331 -8.99 -13.64 26.25
N TRP A 332 -10.20 -13.84 25.71
CA TRP A 332 -10.80 -12.87 24.78
C TRP A 332 -11.12 -11.53 25.42
N LEU A 333 -11.57 -11.52 26.68
CA LEU A 333 -11.74 -10.29 27.45
C LEU A 333 -10.41 -9.56 27.64
N GLY A 334 -9.35 -10.29 28.00
CA GLY A 334 -8.00 -9.74 28.10
C GLY A 334 -7.52 -9.10 26.80
N PHE A 335 -7.64 -9.80 25.66
CA PHE A 335 -7.28 -9.23 24.36
C PHE A 335 -8.10 -7.99 24.00
N THR A 336 -9.40 -8.00 24.29
CA THR A 336 -10.28 -6.85 24.01
C THR A 336 -9.84 -5.63 24.81
N VAL A 337 -9.52 -5.80 26.10
CA VAL A 337 -9.08 -4.71 26.98
C VAL A 337 -7.73 -4.16 26.55
N ILE A 338 -6.76 -5.03 26.22
CA ILE A 338 -5.43 -4.61 25.76
C ILE A 338 -5.54 -3.81 24.45
N ILE A 339 -6.31 -4.32 23.48
CA ILE A 339 -6.52 -3.66 22.19
C ILE A 339 -7.19 -2.30 22.39
N LEU A 340 -8.22 -2.25 23.23
CA LEU A 340 -8.99 -1.02 23.47
C LEU A 340 -8.12 0.03 24.18
N LEU A 341 -7.38 -0.34 25.23
CA LEU A 341 -6.47 0.57 25.92
C LEU A 341 -5.36 1.06 24.99
N GLY A 342 -4.74 0.18 24.22
CA GLY A 342 -3.70 0.54 23.26
C GLY A 342 -4.20 1.47 22.15
N LEU A 343 -5.34 1.16 21.52
CA LEU A 343 -5.91 1.98 20.45
C LEU A 343 -6.37 3.35 20.94
N VAL A 344 -7.13 3.39 22.04
CA VAL A 344 -7.64 4.64 22.60
C VAL A 344 -6.46 5.49 23.06
N SER A 345 -5.55 4.96 23.88
CA SER A 345 -4.38 5.75 24.34
C SER A 345 -3.54 6.33 23.18
N ALA A 346 -3.24 5.53 22.15
CA ALA A 346 -2.46 6.00 21.01
C ALA A 346 -3.22 7.06 20.20
N ALA A 347 -4.51 6.84 19.93
CA ALA A 347 -5.35 7.76 19.18
C ALA A 347 -5.57 9.07 19.95
N THR A 348 -5.97 9.00 21.22
CA THR A 348 -6.13 10.15 22.12
C THR A 348 -4.84 10.95 22.22
N TYR A 349 -3.70 10.30 22.46
CA TYR A 349 -2.40 10.97 22.56
C TYR A 349 -2.01 11.64 21.24
N GLY A 350 -2.08 10.92 20.12
CA GLY A 350 -1.73 11.46 18.81
C GLY A 350 -2.63 12.62 18.38
N MET A 351 -3.94 12.52 18.63
CA MET A 351 -4.88 13.61 18.33
C MET A 351 -4.67 14.81 19.25
N HIS A 352 -4.49 14.60 20.55
CA HIS A 352 -4.34 15.68 21.52
C HIS A 352 -3.03 16.45 21.35
N VAL A 353 -1.91 15.72 21.24
CA VAL A 353 -0.58 16.34 21.26
C VAL A 353 -0.16 16.85 19.88
N ASN A 354 -0.47 16.10 18.82
CA ASN A 354 0.08 16.36 17.49
C ASN A 354 -0.93 16.99 16.53
N LEU A 355 -2.08 16.35 16.33
CA LEU A 355 -2.98 16.73 15.23
C LEU A 355 -3.89 17.91 15.55
N LEU A 356 -4.46 17.97 16.75
CA LEU A 356 -5.50 18.94 17.11
C LEU A 356 -5.03 20.01 18.10
N ASN A 357 -3.71 20.12 18.32
CA ASN A 357 -3.11 21.06 19.28
C ASN A 357 -3.40 22.55 19.01
N HIS A 358 -3.84 22.88 17.80
CA HIS A 358 -4.18 24.22 17.34
C HIS A 358 -5.67 24.57 17.54
N LEU A 359 -6.50 23.60 17.94
CA LEU A 359 -7.92 23.82 18.19
C LEU A 359 -8.16 24.24 19.64
N ASN A 360 -9.31 24.88 19.88
CA ASN A 360 -9.76 25.19 21.23
C ASN A 360 -9.88 23.88 22.05
N PRO A 361 -9.39 23.83 23.31
CA PRO A 361 -9.46 22.64 24.16
C PRO A 361 -10.84 21.97 24.21
N ILE A 362 -11.92 22.75 24.21
CA ILE A 362 -13.29 22.20 24.24
C ILE A 362 -13.61 21.44 22.95
N LEU A 363 -13.29 22.02 21.79
CA LEU A 363 -13.53 21.40 20.49
C LEU A 363 -12.61 20.18 20.29
N GLN A 364 -11.35 20.31 20.71
CA GLN A 364 -10.34 19.26 20.67
C GLN A 364 -10.79 18.02 21.45
N TRP A 365 -11.14 18.17 22.73
CA TRP A 365 -11.61 17.06 23.55
C TRP A 365 -12.95 16.49 23.08
N SER A 366 -13.83 17.32 22.51
CA SER A 366 -15.08 16.84 21.90
C SER A 366 -14.84 15.90 20.73
N ILE A 367 -13.92 16.26 19.82
CA ILE A 367 -13.55 15.42 18.67
C ILE A 367 -12.91 14.12 19.15
N ILE A 368 -11.95 14.21 20.07
CA ILE A 368 -11.26 13.04 20.65
C ILE A 368 -12.27 12.08 21.28
N PHE A 369 -13.20 12.59 22.09
CA PHE A 369 -14.21 11.76 22.75
C PHE A 369 -15.10 11.01 21.76
N VAL A 370 -15.52 11.68 20.67
CA VAL A 370 -16.31 11.04 19.62
C VAL A 370 -15.51 9.92 18.94
N VAL A 371 -14.25 10.17 18.61
CA VAL A 371 -13.37 9.17 17.99
C VAL A 371 -13.15 7.97 18.94
N ASP A 372 -12.88 8.22 20.21
CA ASP A 372 -12.66 7.18 21.22
C ASP A 372 -13.93 6.33 21.41
N LEU A 373 -15.12 6.94 21.44
CA LEU A 373 -16.39 6.21 21.47
C LEU A 373 -16.58 5.31 20.25
N VAL A 374 -16.21 5.78 19.06
CA VAL A 374 -16.27 4.96 17.84
C VAL A 374 -15.29 3.79 17.93
N ILE A 375 -14.06 4.02 18.38
CA ILE A 375 -13.05 2.96 18.58
C ILE A 375 -13.59 1.91 19.56
N ILE A 376 -14.10 2.34 20.72
CA ILE A 376 -14.67 1.46 21.74
C ILE A 376 -15.83 0.65 21.16
N GLY A 377 -16.75 1.29 20.44
CA GLY A 377 -17.91 0.64 19.82
C GLY A 377 -17.51 -0.43 18.80
N VAL A 378 -16.54 -0.12 17.93
CA VAL A 378 -16.04 -1.06 16.90
C VAL A 378 -15.31 -2.24 17.55
N VAL A 379 -14.39 -1.98 18.47
CA VAL A 379 -13.62 -3.04 19.17
C VAL A 379 -14.57 -3.94 19.96
N ALA A 380 -15.55 -3.36 20.66
CA ALA A 380 -16.56 -4.12 21.40
C ALA A 380 -17.41 -5.01 20.49
N LYS A 381 -17.80 -4.51 19.31
CA LYS A 381 -18.59 -5.25 18.32
C LYS A 381 -17.81 -6.40 17.72
N VAL A 382 -16.56 -6.18 17.29
CA VAL A 382 -15.75 -7.22 16.65
C VAL A 382 -15.32 -8.31 17.63
N THR A 383 -15.04 -7.97 18.87
CA THR A 383 -14.69 -8.95 19.92
C THR A 383 -15.91 -9.63 20.55
N ALA A 384 -17.14 -9.17 20.27
CA ALA A 384 -18.37 -9.66 20.91
C ALA A 384 -18.54 -11.18 20.78
N ASN A 385 -18.29 -11.73 19.59
CA ASN A 385 -18.47 -13.17 19.35
C ASN A 385 -17.45 -14.02 20.11
N GLY A 386 -16.19 -13.57 20.19
CA GLY A 386 -15.15 -14.20 21.00
C GLY A 386 -15.44 -14.13 22.50
N ARG A 387 -15.93 -12.98 22.98
CA ARG A 387 -16.34 -12.75 24.39
C ARG A 387 -17.59 -13.53 24.79
N ARG A 388 -18.52 -13.74 23.86
CA ARG A 388 -19.75 -14.51 24.07
C ARG A 388 -19.58 -16.01 23.77
N GLN A 389 -18.39 -16.44 23.33
CA GLN A 389 -18.08 -17.85 23.01
C GLN A 389 -19.05 -18.46 22.01
N ILE A 390 -19.51 -17.66 21.04
CA ILE A 390 -20.42 -18.13 20.00
C ILE A 390 -19.56 -18.79 18.91
N SER A 391 -19.72 -20.10 18.71
CA SER A 391 -19.19 -20.78 17.52
C SER A 391 -20.02 -20.31 16.34
N THR A 392 -19.42 -19.54 15.43
CA THR A 392 -20.01 -19.30 14.11
C THR A 392 -19.68 -20.52 13.26
N ASP A 393 -20.59 -21.49 13.24
CA ASP A 393 -20.57 -22.56 12.24
C ASP A 393 -20.92 -22.01 10.85
#